data_AF-A0A7L3CRB3-F1
#
_entry.id   AF-A0A7L3CRB3-F1
#
_cell.length_a   1.000
_cell.length_b   1.000
_cell.length_c   1.000
_cell.angle_alpha   90.00
_cell.angle_beta   90.00
_cell.angle_gamma   90.00
#
_symmetry.space_group_name_H-M   'P 1'
#
loop_
_entity.id
_entity.type
_entity.pdbx_description
1 polymer ?
#
loop_
_entity_poly.entity_id
_entity_poly.type
_entity_poly.pdbx_seq_one_letter_code
_entity_poly.pdbx_strand_id
1 'polypeptide(L)'
;SLKKWVSLTSFISEAAVKRLQPESGRICAFSEVLPEAAGRHTSDRAEQHLPRFDAQCQSYAEGMARLPRMKPKAGTEIRFTDLPKQMYPDGATPEEITRHSIDLSYTLEKVISLRYASQPLDLLAELQFAFICFLIGNVYDAFEHWKRLLNILCRSEDAIRKYQDLYVNLISVLYHQLGEIPADFFVDIISQDNFLTSTLQVFFSYTCSAAVDRTLRKKAEKFKAHLTKKFKWDFEAEPDDCAPVVVELPEGVQVD
;
A
#
# COMPACT_ATOMS: atom_id res chain seq x y z
N SER A 1 -24.49 7.17 -5.32
CA SER A 1 -25.01 8.44 -5.88
C SER A 1 -23.92 9.12 -6.69
N LEU A 2 -24.27 9.98 -7.65
CA LEU A 2 -23.28 10.69 -8.49
C LEU A 2 -22.25 11.48 -7.66
N LYS A 3 -22.69 12.16 -6.60
CA LYS A 3 -21.80 12.93 -5.71
C LYS A 3 -20.70 12.07 -5.08
N LYS A 4 -21.06 10.85 -4.66
CA LYS A 4 -20.13 9.88 -4.09
C LYS A 4 -19.11 9.39 -5.11
N TRP A 5 -19.56 9.08 -6.33
CA TRP A 5 -18.64 8.73 -7.43
C TRP A 5 -17.65 9.86 -7.74
N VAL A 6 -18.14 11.10 -7.84
CA VAL A 6 -17.30 12.29 -8.06
C VAL A 6 -16.28 12.47 -6.94
N SER A 7 -16.66 12.29 -5.67
CA SER A 7 -15.71 12.38 -4.55
C SER A 7 -14.63 11.29 -4.58
N LEU A 8 -14.94 10.08 -5.05
CA LEU A 8 -14.00 8.98 -5.14
C LEU A 8 -13.06 9.06 -6.35
N THR A 9 -13.43 9.86 -7.35
CA THR A 9 -12.72 9.96 -8.64
C THR A 9 -12.27 11.38 -8.95
N SER A 10 -12.22 12.26 -7.94
CA SER A 10 -11.98 13.70 -8.10
C SER A 10 -10.65 14.08 -8.75
N PHE A 11 -9.64 13.21 -8.68
CA PHE A 11 -8.32 13.39 -9.29
C PHE A 11 -8.12 12.53 -10.55
N ILE A 12 -9.05 11.60 -10.84
CA ILE A 12 -8.94 10.72 -11.99
C ILE A 12 -9.30 11.52 -13.26
N SER A 13 -8.27 11.96 -13.98
CA SER A 13 -8.39 12.58 -15.30
C SER A 13 -8.33 11.53 -16.43
N GLU A 14 -8.76 11.90 -17.63
CA GLU A 14 -8.61 11.03 -18.82
C GLU A 14 -7.13 10.66 -19.07
N ALA A 15 -6.21 11.61 -18.82
CA ALA A 15 -4.77 11.36 -18.92
C ALA A 15 -4.29 10.35 -17.88
N ALA A 16 -4.78 10.43 -16.64
CA ALA A 16 -4.47 9.46 -15.60
C ALA A 16 -4.99 8.06 -15.96
N VAL A 17 -6.23 7.94 -16.46
CA VAL A 17 -6.79 6.66 -16.91
C VAL A 17 -5.97 6.09 -18.06
N LYS A 18 -5.66 6.88 -19.10
CA LYS A 18 -4.83 6.43 -20.22
C LYS A 18 -3.44 5.98 -19.78
N ARG A 19 -2.86 6.59 -18.75
CA ARG A 19 -1.56 6.21 -18.19
C ARG A 19 -1.61 4.88 -17.43
N LEU A 20 -2.65 4.69 -16.61
CA LEU A 20 -2.76 3.59 -15.63
C LEU A 20 -3.46 2.34 -16.17
N GLN A 21 -4.45 2.48 -17.05
CA GLN A 21 -5.23 1.34 -17.54
C GLN A 21 -4.34 0.33 -18.29
N PRO A 22 -4.69 -0.96 -18.33
CA PRO A 22 -3.99 -1.94 -19.16
C PRO A 22 -4.01 -1.57 -20.65
N GLU A 23 -3.04 -2.04 -21.44
CA GLU A 23 -3.03 -1.83 -22.91
C GLU A 23 -4.25 -2.46 -23.58
N SER A 24 -4.73 -3.58 -23.04
CA SER A 24 -5.97 -4.23 -23.45
C SER A 24 -7.23 -3.41 -23.18
N GLY A 25 -7.15 -2.35 -22.36
CA GLY A 25 -8.29 -1.53 -21.94
C GLY A 25 -9.28 -2.25 -21.02
N ARG A 26 -8.95 -3.46 -20.54
CA ARG A 26 -9.81 -4.27 -19.67
C ARG A 26 -9.13 -4.50 -18.33
N ILE A 27 -9.89 -4.32 -17.26
CA ILE A 27 -9.46 -4.62 -15.89
C ILE A 27 -10.20 -5.87 -15.44
N CYS A 28 -9.45 -6.88 -15.03
CA CYS A 28 -9.98 -8.18 -14.59
C CYS A 28 -9.57 -8.43 -13.14
N ALA A 29 -10.46 -9.05 -12.36
CA ALA A 29 -10.19 -9.41 -10.96
C ALA A 29 -8.99 -10.38 -10.81
N PHE A 30 -8.79 -11.22 -11.82
CA PHE A 30 -7.71 -12.20 -11.87
C PHE A 30 -6.74 -11.88 -13.00
N SER A 31 -5.46 -11.97 -12.70
CA SER A 31 -4.39 -11.82 -13.68
C SER A 31 -4.50 -12.92 -14.74
N GLU A 32 -4.60 -12.51 -16.00
CA GLU A 32 -4.59 -13.46 -17.11
C GLU A 32 -3.17 -14.01 -17.23
N VAL A 33 -3.00 -15.32 -17.04
CA VAL A 33 -1.70 -15.98 -17.08
C VAL A 33 -1.63 -16.95 -18.25
N LEU A 34 -0.46 -17.00 -18.88
CA LEU A 34 -0.14 -17.90 -19.97
C LEU A 34 0.99 -18.84 -19.53
N PRO A 35 0.96 -20.11 -19.95
CA PRO A 35 2.06 -21.01 -19.65
C PRO A 35 3.33 -20.54 -20.36
N GLU A 36 4.49 -20.65 -19.71
CA GLU A 36 5.77 -20.26 -20.30
C GLU A 36 6.12 -21.15 -21.50
N ALA A 37 5.81 -22.44 -21.40
CA ALA A 37 5.90 -23.41 -22.49
C ALA A 37 4.50 -23.73 -23.03
N ALA A 38 4.33 -23.78 -24.36
CA ALA A 38 3.02 -23.96 -24.99
C ALA A 38 2.36 -25.33 -24.67
N GLY A 39 3.15 -26.32 -24.23
CA GLY A 39 2.66 -27.65 -23.83
C GLY A 39 1.99 -28.43 -24.96
N ARG A 40 2.22 -28.03 -26.21
CA ARG A 40 1.58 -28.60 -27.41
C ARG A 40 2.28 -29.88 -27.86
N HIS A 41 3.56 -30.02 -27.54
CA HIS A 41 4.37 -31.16 -27.94
C HIS A 41 4.84 -31.98 -26.74
N THR A 42 5.12 -33.26 -26.98
CA THR A 42 5.69 -34.17 -25.97
C THR A 42 7.07 -33.72 -25.49
N SER A 43 7.83 -33.00 -26.33
CA SER A 43 9.09 -32.35 -25.97
C SER A 43 8.93 -31.28 -24.89
N ASP A 44 7.86 -30.47 -24.97
CA ASP A 44 7.58 -29.40 -24.01
C ASP A 44 7.33 -29.95 -22.60
N ARG A 45 6.83 -31.20 -22.50
CA ARG A 45 6.64 -31.91 -21.23
C ARG A 45 7.94 -32.41 -20.62
N ALA A 46 8.92 -32.75 -21.46
CA ALA A 46 10.24 -33.17 -21.00
C ALA A 46 11.02 -32.01 -20.37
N GLU A 47 10.91 -30.81 -20.94
CA GLU A 47 11.51 -29.57 -20.40
C GLU A 47 10.92 -29.15 -19.05
N GLN A 48 9.67 -29.54 -18.76
CA GLN A 48 9.01 -29.22 -17.49
C GLN A 48 9.45 -30.14 -16.34
N HIS A 49 10.30 -31.17 -16.58
CA HIS A 49 10.78 -32.12 -15.57
C HIS A 49 9.66 -32.72 -14.68
N LEU A 50 8.45 -32.86 -15.22
CA LEU A 50 7.31 -33.39 -14.48
C LEU A 50 7.43 -34.92 -14.38
N PRO A 51 7.42 -35.50 -13.17
CA PRO A 51 7.38 -36.94 -13.02
C PRO A 51 6.05 -37.52 -13.53
N ARG A 52 6.00 -38.84 -13.74
CA ARG A 52 4.76 -39.54 -14.08
C ARG A 52 3.68 -39.23 -13.04
N PHE A 53 2.42 -39.20 -13.50
CA PHE A 53 1.20 -38.72 -12.84
C PHE A 53 0.94 -39.30 -11.42
N ASP A 54 1.67 -40.36 -11.08
CA ASP A 54 1.47 -41.29 -10.00
C ASP A 54 2.57 -41.22 -8.92
N ALA A 55 3.57 -40.33 -9.06
CA ALA A 55 4.59 -40.11 -8.03
C ALA A 55 4.13 -39.07 -7.00
N GLN A 56 3.91 -39.49 -5.75
CA GLN A 56 3.67 -38.55 -4.64
C GLN A 56 4.89 -37.61 -4.45
N CYS A 57 4.62 -36.34 -4.12
CA CYS A 57 5.67 -35.41 -3.75
C CYS A 57 6.22 -35.79 -2.37
N GLN A 58 7.54 -35.86 -2.22
CA GLN A 58 8.19 -36.17 -0.95
C GLN A 58 8.36 -34.92 -0.08
N SER A 59 8.25 -33.73 -0.67
CA SER A 59 8.31 -32.45 0.04
C SER A 59 7.45 -31.37 -0.62
N TYR A 60 7.16 -30.31 0.14
CA TYR A 60 6.47 -29.13 -0.37
C TYR A 60 7.27 -28.42 -1.48
N ALA A 61 8.60 -28.31 -1.31
CA ALA A 61 9.48 -27.68 -2.30
C ALA A 61 9.46 -28.43 -3.64
N GLU A 62 9.46 -29.77 -3.58
CA GLU A 62 9.31 -30.60 -4.77
C GLU A 62 7.93 -30.43 -5.41
N GLY A 63 6.86 -30.35 -4.61
CA GLY A 63 5.52 -30.06 -5.11
C GLY A 63 5.43 -28.72 -5.84
N MET A 64 6.01 -27.67 -5.28
CA MET A 64 6.07 -26.34 -5.91
C MET A 64 6.89 -26.34 -7.20
N ALA A 65 8.02 -27.06 -7.22
CA ALA A 65 8.87 -27.17 -8.41
C ALA A 65 8.18 -27.91 -9.58
N ARG A 66 7.20 -28.78 -9.27
CA ARG A 66 6.39 -29.51 -10.25
C ARG A 66 5.18 -28.72 -10.77
N LEU A 67 4.91 -27.50 -10.27
CA LEU A 67 3.80 -26.71 -10.79
C LEU A 67 4.13 -26.15 -12.19
N PRO A 68 3.15 -26.08 -13.12
CA PRO A 68 3.35 -25.42 -14.40
C PRO A 68 3.81 -23.98 -14.21
N ARG A 69 4.90 -23.60 -14.88
CA ARG A 69 5.36 -22.20 -14.89
C ARG A 69 4.42 -21.35 -15.73
N MET A 70 3.84 -20.34 -15.09
CA MET A 70 2.92 -19.40 -15.71
C MET A 70 3.49 -17.99 -15.62
N LYS A 71 3.32 -17.21 -16.69
CA LYS A 71 3.67 -15.79 -16.74
C LYS A 71 2.42 -14.95 -17.01
N PRO A 72 2.32 -13.73 -16.45
CA PRO A 72 1.26 -12.80 -16.80
C PRO A 72 1.25 -12.50 -18.30
N LYS A 73 0.05 -12.36 -18.87
CA LYS A 73 -0.13 -11.94 -20.25
C LYS A 73 0.12 -10.44 -20.38
N ALA A 74 1.12 -10.09 -21.19
CA ALA A 74 1.48 -8.70 -21.43
C ALA A 74 0.29 -7.87 -21.94
N GLY A 75 0.19 -6.63 -21.48
CA GLY A 75 -0.87 -5.69 -21.81
C GLY A 75 -2.17 -5.89 -21.02
N THR A 76 -2.22 -6.85 -20.08
CA THR A 76 -3.37 -7.05 -19.18
C THR A 76 -3.13 -6.47 -17.79
N GLU A 77 -1.87 -6.20 -17.45
CA GLU A 77 -1.44 -5.59 -16.20
C GLU A 77 -1.86 -4.12 -16.10
N ILE A 78 -2.31 -3.73 -14.90
CA ILE A 78 -2.53 -2.32 -14.58
C ILE A 78 -1.15 -1.66 -14.47
N ARG A 79 -0.96 -0.54 -15.16
CA ARG A 79 0.32 0.15 -15.26
C ARG A 79 0.56 1.10 -14.09
N PHE A 80 0.46 0.58 -12.87
CA PHE A 80 0.80 1.32 -11.64
C PHE A 80 2.26 1.75 -11.63
N THR A 81 2.62 2.67 -10.73
CA THR A 81 4.01 3.09 -10.55
C THR A 81 4.78 2.02 -9.81
N ASP A 82 5.95 1.67 -10.33
CA ASP A 82 6.86 0.77 -9.65
C ASP A 82 7.39 1.44 -8.39
N LEU A 83 6.76 1.12 -7.26
CA LEU A 83 7.16 1.61 -5.96
C LEU A 83 8.49 0.94 -5.56
N PRO A 84 9.54 1.70 -5.23
CA PRO A 84 10.84 1.17 -4.86
C PRO A 84 10.73 0.10 -3.77
N LYS A 85 11.43 -1.02 -3.95
CA LYS A 85 11.56 -2.06 -2.92
C LYS A 85 12.56 -1.66 -1.84
N GLN A 86 13.63 -0.99 -2.26
CA GLN A 86 14.62 -0.38 -1.36
C GLN A 86 14.21 1.06 -1.08
N MET A 87 13.98 1.37 0.19
CA MET A 87 13.46 2.68 0.64
C MET A 87 14.56 3.70 0.96
N TYR A 88 15.83 3.33 0.74
CA TYR A 88 17.02 4.13 1.03
C TYR A 88 17.96 4.19 -0.19
N PRO A 89 18.85 5.20 -0.27
CA PRO A 89 19.85 5.33 -1.33
C PRO A 89 20.82 4.16 -1.41
N ASP A 90 21.40 3.91 -2.59
CA ASP A 90 22.43 2.88 -2.74
C ASP A 90 23.70 3.29 -2.00
N GLY A 91 24.26 2.37 -1.22
CA GLY A 91 25.42 2.62 -0.37
C GLY A 91 25.11 3.39 0.91
N ALA A 92 23.84 3.51 1.31
CA ALA A 92 23.44 4.16 2.55
C ALA A 92 24.10 3.51 3.77
N THR A 93 24.53 4.34 4.71
CA THR A 93 25.03 3.89 6.02
C THR A 93 23.90 3.28 6.86
N PRO A 94 24.19 2.46 7.89
CA PRO A 94 23.16 1.91 8.77
C PRO A 94 22.25 2.97 9.41
N GLU A 95 22.83 4.14 9.75
CA GLU A 95 22.08 5.30 10.25
C GLU A 95 21.11 5.85 9.20
N GLU A 96 21.56 6.04 7.96
CA GLU A 96 20.72 6.50 6.86
C GLU A 96 19.63 5.50 6.48
N ILE A 97 19.93 4.19 6.50
CA ILE A 97 18.94 3.13 6.30
C ILE A 97 17.83 3.26 7.34
N THR A 98 18.20 3.44 8.61
CA THR A 98 17.24 3.58 9.70
C THR A 98 16.39 4.85 9.50
N ARG A 99 17.04 5.99 9.22
CA ARG A 99 16.37 7.26 8.94
C ARG A 99 15.35 7.15 7.80
N HIS A 100 15.75 6.59 6.67
CA HIS A 100 14.89 6.44 5.48
C HIS A 100 13.85 5.31 5.58
N SER A 101 13.99 4.40 6.56
CA SER A 101 12.97 3.40 6.86
C SER A 101 11.91 3.91 7.84
N ILE A 102 12.29 4.85 8.72
CA ILE A 102 11.37 5.55 9.61
C ILE A 102 10.56 6.58 8.80
N ASP A 103 11.26 7.47 8.09
CA ASP A 103 10.67 8.50 7.22
C ASP A 103 10.83 8.14 5.73
N LEU A 104 9.70 7.88 5.08
CA LEU A 104 9.61 7.49 3.67
C LEU A 104 9.67 8.67 2.69
N SER A 105 9.93 9.90 3.17
CA SER A 105 9.97 11.12 2.35
C SER A 105 10.94 11.00 1.17
N TYR A 106 12.08 10.35 1.34
CA TYR A 106 13.00 10.06 0.23
C TYR A 106 12.36 9.16 -0.85
N THR A 107 11.65 8.11 -0.41
CA THR A 107 10.96 7.20 -1.33
C THR A 107 9.82 7.92 -2.05
N LEU A 108 9.05 8.75 -1.35
CA LEU A 108 7.98 9.55 -1.94
C LEU A 108 8.53 10.54 -2.98
N GLU A 109 9.63 11.22 -2.66
CA GLU A 109 10.30 12.14 -3.60
C GLU A 109 10.78 11.41 -4.86
N LYS A 110 11.33 10.20 -4.71
CA LYS A 110 11.73 9.36 -5.84
C LYS A 110 10.52 8.97 -6.71
N VAL A 111 9.40 8.59 -6.10
CA VAL A 111 8.16 8.27 -6.83
C VAL A 111 7.62 9.50 -7.57
N ILE A 112 7.60 10.66 -6.92
CA ILE A 112 7.14 11.91 -7.53
C ILE A 112 8.05 12.31 -8.68
N SER A 113 9.36 12.32 -8.49
CA SER A 113 10.32 12.74 -9.54
C SER A 113 10.29 11.81 -10.76
N LEU A 114 10.06 10.50 -10.58
CA LEU A 114 10.04 9.54 -11.68
C LEU A 114 8.82 9.66 -12.60
N ARG A 115 7.62 9.92 -12.04
CA ARG A 115 6.37 9.84 -12.82
C ARG A 115 5.44 11.05 -12.70
N TYR A 116 5.67 11.91 -11.70
CA TYR A 116 4.76 12.99 -11.32
C TYR A 116 5.45 14.35 -11.18
N ALA A 117 6.65 14.51 -11.75
CA ALA A 117 7.49 15.70 -11.55
C ALA A 117 6.76 17.01 -11.91
N SER A 118 5.94 17.00 -12.97
CA SER A 118 5.18 18.18 -13.39
C SER A 118 3.93 18.44 -12.54
N GLN A 119 3.35 17.40 -11.93
CA GLN A 119 2.09 17.50 -11.19
C GLN A 119 2.03 16.45 -10.06
N PRO A 120 2.54 16.75 -8.85
CA PRO A 120 2.53 15.81 -7.72
C PRO A 120 1.13 15.34 -7.31
N LEU A 121 0.10 16.15 -7.54
CA LEU A 121 -1.30 15.80 -7.26
C LEU A 121 -1.80 14.60 -8.08
N ASP A 122 -1.20 14.30 -9.23
CA ASP A 122 -1.54 13.12 -10.04
C ASP A 122 -1.26 11.81 -9.28
N LEU A 123 -0.43 11.84 -8.24
CA LEU A 123 -0.24 10.69 -7.34
C LEU A 123 -1.55 10.31 -6.64
N LEU A 124 -2.40 11.29 -6.32
CA LEU A 124 -3.74 11.02 -5.76
C LEU A 124 -4.68 10.40 -6.80
N ALA A 125 -4.47 10.68 -8.09
CA ALA A 125 -5.21 10.02 -9.16
C ALA A 125 -4.88 8.53 -9.20
N GLU A 126 -3.59 8.17 -9.08
CA GLU A 126 -3.17 6.77 -8.98
C GLU A 126 -3.71 6.09 -7.72
N LEU A 127 -3.69 6.77 -6.57
CA LEU A 127 -4.27 6.27 -5.32
C LEU A 127 -5.78 6.01 -5.45
N GLN A 128 -6.53 6.94 -6.06
CA GLN A 128 -7.96 6.77 -6.31
C GLN A 128 -8.24 5.66 -7.32
N PHE A 129 -7.44 5.59 -8.39
CA PHE A 129 -7.59 4.55 -9.41
C PHE A 129 -7.36 3.15 -8.82
N ALA A 130 -6.31 2.98 -8.02
CA ALA A 130 -6.03 1.74 -7.31
C ALA A 130 -7.17 1.34 -6.38
N PHE A 131 -7.69 2.30 -5.60
CA PHE A 131 -8.84 2.07 -4.73
C PHE A 131 -10.09 1.60 -5.48
N ILE A 132 -10.39 2.21 -6.64
CA ILE A 132 -11.57 1.85 -7.45
C ILE A 132 -11.39 0.47 -8.11
N CYS A 133 -10.20 0.16 -8.61
CA CYS A 133 -9.88 -1.16 -9.16
C CYS A 133 -9.99 -2.26 -8.09
N PHE A 134 -9.59 -1.94 -6.85
CA PHE A 134 -9.80 -2.82 -5.72
C PHE A 134 -11.29 -2.97 -5.37
N LEU A 135 -12.00 -1.86 -5.09
CA LEU A 135 -13.36 -1.90 -4.55
C LEU A 135 -14.40 -2.43 -5.54
N ILE A 136 -14.26 -2.09 -6.83
CA ILE A 136 -15.24 -2.46 -7.87
C ILE A 136 -14.71 -3.62 -8.72
N GLY A 137 -13.43 -3.56 -9.09
CA GLY A 137 -12.80 -4.58 -9.92
C GLY A 137 -12.41 -5.84 -9.14
N ASN A 138 -12.46 -5.81 -7.80
CA ASN A 138 -11.97 -6.89 -6.92
C ASN A 138 -10.53 -7.31 -7.26
N VAL A 139 -9.72 -6.37 -7.74
CA VAL A 139 -8.33 -6.62 -8.12
C VAL A 139 -7.44 -6.56 -6.88
N TYR A 140 -6.92 -7.70 -6.46
CA TYR A 140 -6.06 -7.79 -5.27
C TYR A 140 -4.75 -7.00 -5.42
N ASP A 141 -4.13 -7.02 -6.60
CA ASP A 141 -2.90 -6.25 -6.85
C ASP A 141 -3.14 -4.74 -6.68
N ALA A 142 -4.35 -4.25 -7.00
CA ALA A 142 -4.71 -2.85 -6.78
C ALA A 142 -4.88 -2.51 -5.30
N PHE A 143 -5.33 -3.47 -4.48
CA PHE A 143 -5.37 -3.32 -3.03
C PHE A 143 -3.96 -3.24 -2.42
N GLU A 144 -3.07 -4.16 -2.80
CA GLU A 144 -1.67 -4.13 -2.36
C GLU A 144 -0.96 -2.85 -2.80
N HIS A 145 -1.23 -2.38 -4.01
CA HIS A 145 -0.70 -1.11 -4.48
C HIS A 145 -1.24 0.09 -3.69
N TRP A 146 -2.57 0.16 -3.48
CA TRP A 146 -3.20 1.20 -2.67
C TRP A 146 -2.64 1.24 -1.25
N LYS A 147 -2.47 0.07 -0.61
CA LYS A 147 -1.81 -0.08 0.70
C LYS A 147 -0.41 0.51 0.72
N ARG A 148 0.45 0.09 -0.22
CA ARG A 148 1.85 0.52 -0.29
C ARG A 148 1.97 2.01 -0.54
N LEU A 149 1.15 2.55 -1.44
CA LEU A 149 1.15 3.98 -1.75
C LEU A 149 0.66 4.81 -0.56
N LEU A 150 -0.37 4.35 0.14
CA LEU A 150 -0.86 4.98 1.36
C LEU A 150 0.21 4.98 2.46
N ASN A 151 0.90 3.87 2.66
CA ASN A 151 2.00 3.77 3.62
C ASN A 151 3.12 4.78 3.33
N ILE A 152 3.54 4.89 2.06
CA ILE A 152 4.55 5.87 1.65
C ILE A 152 4.07 7.30 1.94
N LEU A 153 2.85 7.65 1.54
CA LEU A 153 2.30 8.98 1.77
C LEU A 153 2.22 9.33 3.25
N CYS A 154 1.68 8.43 4.08
CA CYS A 154 1.43 8.69 5.49
C CYS A 154 2.69 8.69 6.37
N ARG A 155 3.75 7.96 5.99
CA ARG A 155 5.03 7.92 6.71
C ARG A 155 6.11 8.84 6.14
N SER A 156 5.72 9.82 5.31
CA SER A 156 6.65 10.80 4.75
C SER A 156 6.55 12.14 5.48
N GLU A 157 7.19 12.25 6.65
CA GLU A 157 7.07 13.44 7.52
C GLU A 157 7.64 14.71 6.85
N ASP A 158 8.90 14.65 6.39
CA ASP A 158 9.56 15.78 5.75
C ASP A 158 8.81 16.26 4.49
N ALA A 159 8.17 15.35 3.77
CA ALA A 159 7.39 15.66 2.58
C ALA A 159 6.11 16.47 2.88
N ILE A 160 5.55 16.40 4.09
CA ILE A 160 4.33 17.14 4.48
C ILE A 160 4.52 18.65 4.32
N ARG A 161 5.70 19.15 4.71
CA ARG A 161 6.00 20.59 4.63
C ARG A 161 6.14 21.06 3.18
N LYS A 162 6.68 20.19 2.31
CA LYS A 162 6.94 20.49 0.89
C LYS A 162 5.67 20.39 0.04
N TYR A 163 4.81 19.41 0.30
CA TYR A 163 3.63 19.08 -0.52
C TYR A 163 2.31 19.31 0.23
N GLN A 164 2.13 20.47 0.87
CA GLN A 164 0.96 20.73 1.73
C GLN A 164 -0.38 20.48 1.01
N ASP A 165 -0.51 20.94 -0.22
CA ASP A 165 -1.71 20.74 -1.04
C ASP A 165 -1.99 19.25 -1.29
N LEU A 166 -0.95 18.44 -1.50
CA LEU A 166 -1.09 16.99 -1.67
C LEU A 166 -1.72 16.37 -0.42
N TYR A 167 -1.25 16.74 0.77
CA TYR A 167 -1.73 16.19 2.04
C TYR A 167 -3.12 16.69 2.43
N VAL A 168 -3.44 17.96 2.17
CA VAL A 168 -4.80 18.49 2.36
C VAL A 168 -5.78 17.71 1.48
N ASN A 169 -5.41 17.41 0.25
CA ASN A 169 -6.23 16.64 -0.68
C ASN A 169 -6.26 15.15 -0.33
N LEU A 170 -5.15 14.57 0.13
CA LEU A 170 -5.08 13.19 0.61
C LEU A 170 -6.09 12.93 1.72
N ILE A 171 -6.21 13.82 2.72
CA ILE A 171 -7.22 13.68 3.78
C ILE A 171 -8.64 13.65 3.19
N SER A 172 -8.91 14.47 2.17
CA SER A 172 -10.20 14.46 1.49
C SER A 172 -10.44 13.13 0.77
N VAL A 173 -9.44 12.62 0.06
CA VAL A 173 -9.51 11.33 -0.64
C VAL A 173 -9.79 10.20 0.35
N LEU A 174 -9.00 10.10 1.42
CA LEU A 174 -9.14 9.05 2.43
C LEU A 174 -10.46 9.12 3.18
N TYR A 175 -10.95 10.33 3.50
CA TYR A 175 -12.26 10.50 4.11
C TYR A 175 -13.38 9.86 3.28
N HIS A 176 -13.35 10.05 1.96
CA HIS A 176 -14.36 9.45 1.08
C HIS A 176 -14.12 7.95 0.88
N GLN A 177 -12.86 7.52 0.67
CA GLN A 177 -12.52 6.11 0.47
C GLN A 177 -12.89 5.24 1.68
N LEU A 178 -12.47 5.63 2.89
CA LEU A 178 -12.85 4.92 4.13
C LEU A 178 -14.35 5.08 4.42
N GLY A 179 -15.00 6.10 3.83
CA GLY A 179 -16.45 6.24 3.81
C GLY A 179 -17.17 5.02 3.21
N GLU A 180 -16.56 4.41 2.19
CA GLU A 180 -17.12 3.35 1.35
C GLU A 180 -16.93 1.95 1.88
N ILE A 181 -15.83 1.72 2.59
CA ILE A 181 -15.49 0.40 3.08
C ILE A 181 -16.43 0.06 4.25
N PRO A 182 -17.16 -1.07 4.21
CA PRO A 182 -17.98 -1.52 5.33
C PRO A 182 -17.14 -1.73 6.60
N ALA A 183 -17.72 -1.48 7.78
CA ALA A 183 -17.00 -1.65 9.04
C ALA A 183 -16.44 -3.08 9.21
N ASP A 184 -17.23 -4.08 8.81
CA ASP A 184 -16.89 -5.51 8.91
C ASP A 184 -15.75 -5.91 7.98
N PHE A 185 -15.55 -5.18 6.86
CA PHE A 185 -14.43 -5.43 5.95
C PHE A 185 -13.08 -5.17 6.62
N PHE A 186 -13.01 -4.21 7.54
CA PHE A 186 -11.81 -3.94 8.33
C PHE A 186 -11.53 -5.03 9.37
N VAL A 187 -12.56 -5.79 9.76
CA VAL A 187 -12.44 -6.93 10.66
C VAL A 187 -11.92 -8.16 9.90
N ASP A 188 -12.39 -8.49 8.70
CA ASP A 188 -12.00 -9.79 8.11
C ASP A 188 -10.68 -9.77 7.31
N ILE A 189 -10.34 -8.67 6.64
CA ILE A 189 -9.18 -8.61 5.74
C ILE A 189 -7.98 -7.91 6.40
N ILE A 190 -8.19 -7.34 7.59
CA ILE A 190 -7.18 -6.55 8.32
C ILE A 190 -7.02 -6.94 9.80
N SER A 191 -7.78 -7.92 10.34
CA SER A 191 -7.71 -8.26 11.78
C SER A 191 -6.41 -8.90 12.27
N GLN A 192 -5.45 -9.23 11.40
CA GLN A 192 -4.12 -9.67 11.88
C GLN A 192 -3.04 -8.59 11.84
N ASP A 193 -3.36 -7.38 11.39
CA ASP A 193 -2.50 -6.19 11.50
C ASP A 193 -3.27 -5.06 10.82
N ASN A 194 -4.02 -4.25 11.58
CA ASN A 194 -4.78 -3.15 10.98
C ASN A 194 -3.83 -2.07 10.45
N PHE A 195 -3.31 -2.31 9.24
CA PHE A 195 -2.29 -1.45 8.64
C PHE A 195 -2.81 -0.02 8.50
N LEU A 196 -4.13 0.18 8.37
CA LEU A 196 -4.72 1.52 8.29
C LEU A 196 -4.62 2.24 9.62
N THR A 197 -4.90 1.58 10.75
CA THR A 197 -4.79 2.25 12.05
C THR A 197 -3.36 2.63 12.34
N SER A 198 -2.39 1.72 12.13
CA SER A 198 -0.97 2.02 12.36
C SER A 198 -0.44 3.09 11.40
N THR A 199 -0.78 3.01 10.11
CA THR A 199 -0.38 4.00 9.09
C THR A 199 -0.97 5.37 9.38
N LEU A 200 -2.25 5.44 9.75
CA LEU A 200 -2.92 6.70 10.06
C LEU A 200 -2.52 7.27 11.42
N GLN A 201 -2.18 6.42 12.40
CA GLN A 201 -1.63 6.87 13.68
C GLN A 201 -0.34 7.65 13.46
N VAL A 202 0.60 7.08 12.70
CA VAL A 202 1.85 7.77 12.30
C VAL A 202 1.55 9.04 11.50
N PHE A 203 0.57 9.00 10.60
CA PHE A 203 0.18 10.21 9.86
C PHE A 203 -0.35 11.32 10.79
N PHE A 204 -1.14 10.98 11.80
CA PHE A 204 -1.70 11.94 12.75
C PHE A 204 -0.65 12.47 13.73
N SER A 205 0.36 11.68 14.13
CA SER A 205 1.44 12.19 15.00
C SER A 205 2.19 13.35 14.34
N TYR A 206 2.36 13.31 13.02
CA TYR A 206 3.01 14.40 12.27
C TYR A 206 2.04 15.55 11.94
N THR A 207 0.86 15.24 11.40
CA THR A 207 -0.08 16.26 10.89
C THR A 207 -0.83 17.03 11.97
N CYS A 208 -0.99 16.44 13.16
CA CYS A 208 -1.57 17.14 14.32
C CYS A 208 -0.51 17.93 15.11
N SER A 209 0.77 17.87 14.72
CA SER A 209 1.83 18.62 15.39
C SER A 209 1.72 20.14 15.17
N ALA A 210 2.30 20.92 16.08
CA ALA A 210 2.34 22.38 15.97
C ALA A 210 3.13 22.89 14.75
N ALA A 211 4.01 22.05 14.17
CA ALA A 211 4.91 22.40 13.08
C ALA A 211 4.24 22.41 11.69
N VAL A 212 3.01 21.90 11.59
CA VAL A 212 2.26 21.83 10.32
C VAL A 212 1.30 23.01 10.18
N ASP A 213 1.03 23.41 8.92
CA ASP A 213 0.09 24.48 8.60
C ASP A 213 -1.27 24.30 9.31
N ARG A 214 -1.85 25.42 9.75
CA ARG A 214 -3.07 25.45 10.55
C ARG A 214 -4.27 24.83 9.81
N THR A 215 -4.33 24.95 8.48
CA THR A 215 -5.42 24.42 7.66
C THR A 215 -5.32 22.91 7.58
N LEU A 216 -4.13 22.39 7.28
CA LEU A 216 -3.87 20.95 7.24
C LEU A 216 -4.11 20.31 8.61
N ARG A 217 -3.58 20.90 9.69
CA ARG A 217 -3.77 20.41 11.06
C ARG A 217 -5.25 20.30 11.45
N LYS A 218 -6.03 21.36 11.26
CA LYS A 218 -7.48 21.34 11.57
C LYS A 218 -8.24 20.29 10.77
N LYS A 219 -7.81 20.03 9.52
CA LYS A 219 -8.42 19.02 8.67
C LYS A 219 -8.06 17.61 9.15
N ALA A 220 -6.81 17.39 9.55
CA ALA A 220 -6.33 16.14 10.11
C ALA A 220 -7.03 15.81 11.45
N GLU A 221 -7.14 16.78 12.37
CA GLU A 221 -7.84 16.62 13.65
C GLU A 221 -9.32 16.21 13.46
N LYS A 222 -10.03 16.87 12.54
CA LYS A 222 -11.42 16.52 12.20
C LYS A 222 -11.52 15.12 11.58
N PHE A 223 -10.55 14.75 10.75
CA PHE A 223 -10.51 13.44 10.13
C PHE A 223 -10.24 12.34 11.16
N LYS A 224 -9.26 12.54 12.06
CA LYS A 224 -8.98 11.67 13.22
C LYS A 224 -10.23 11.44 14.05
N ALA A 225 -10.89 12.54 14.47
CA ALA A 225 -12.13 12.47 15.26
C ALA A 225 -13.26 11.72 14.53
N HIS A 226 -13.39 11.89 13.21
CA HIS A 226 -14.37 11.16 12.41
C HIS A 226 -14.11 9.65 12.42
N LEU A 227 -12.86 9.23 12.19
CA LEU A 227 -12.47 7.82 12.17
C LEU A 227 -12.65 7.17 13.55
N THR A 228 -12.21 7.83 14.62
CA THR A 228 -12.42 7.35 16.00
C THR A 228 -13.91 7.19 16.31
N LYS A 229 -14.75 8.14 15.89
CA LYS A 229 -16.20 8.05 16.13
C LYS A 229 -16.86 6.92 15.32
N LYS A 230 -16.51 6.79 14.03
CA LYS A 230 -17.15 5.86 13.09
C LYS A 230 -16.69 4.42 13.28
N PHE A 231 -15.39 4.21 13.45
CA PHE A 231 -14.77 2.88 13.48
C PHE A 231 -14.29 2.45 14.87
N LYS A 232 -14.40 3.31 15.88
CA LYS A 232 -13.91 3.05 17.24
C LYS A 232 -12.40 2.81 17.31
N TRP A 233 -11.66 3.34 16.34
CA TRP A 233 -10.20 3.28 16.32
C TRP A 233 -9.59 4.23 17.33
N ASP A 234 -8.65 3.72 18.12
CA ASP A 234 -7.80 4.50 18.99
C ASP A 234 -6.48 4.81 18.25
N PHE A 235 -6.12 6.08 18.23
CA PHE A 235 -4.89 6.58 17.61
C PHE A 235 -3.96 7.24 18.64
N GLU A 236 -4.34 7.26 19.92
CA GLU A 236 -3.52 7.76 21.02
C GLU A 236 -2.91 6.60 21.82
N ALA A 237 -3.45 5.38 21.71
CA ALA A 237 -2.89 4.20 22.33
C ALA A 237 -1.48 3.89 21.79
N GLU A 238 -0.51 3.73 22.68
CA GLU A 238 0.80 3.20 22.30
C GLU A 238 0.66 1.70 21.96
N PRO A 239 1.31 1.22 20.88
CA PRO A 239 1.30 -0.20 20.57
C PRO A 239 1.98 -0.99 21.69
N ASP A 240 1.36 -2.08 22.18
CA ASP A 240 1.92 -2.92 23.24
C ASP A 240 3.34 -3.44 22.93
N ASP A 241 3.67 -3.61 21.64
CA ASP A 241 5.00 -4.02 21.16
C ASP A 241 6.12 -2.99 21.41
N CYS A 242 5.76 -1.75 21.76
CA CYS A 242 6.70 -0.69 22.14
C CYS A 242 6.86 -0.55 23.66
N ALA A 243 6.16 -1.37 24.46
CA ALA A 243 6.31 -1.36 25.91
C ALA A 243 7.69 -1.94 26.30
N PRO A 244 8.41 -1.31 27.25
CA PRO A 244 9.66 -1.87 27.74
C PRO A 244 9.39 -3.23 28.39
N VAL A 245 10.24 -4.22 28.10
CA VAL A 245 10.20 -5.52 28.78
C VAL A 245 10.51 -5.28 30.25
N VAL A 246 9.48 -5.40 31.10
CA VAL A 246 9.64 -5.30 32.56
C VAL A 246 10.33 -6.57 33.05
N VAL A 247 11.58 -6.45 33.48
CA VAL A 247 12.31 -7.54 34.12
C VAL A 247 12.10 -7.41 35.63
N GLU A 248 11.43 -8.39 36.24
CA GLU A 248 11.37 -8.49 37.69
C GLU A 248 12.77 -8.80 38.22
N LEU A 249 13.36 -7.84 38.94
CA LEU A 249 14.64 -8.06 39.60
C LEU A 249 14.42 -8.95 40.83
N PRO A 250 15.29 -9.95 41.08
CA PRO A 250 15.21 -10.77 42.28
C PRO A 250 15.35 -9.89 43.54
N GLU A 251 14.60 -10.24 44.60
CA GLU A 251 14.60 -9.49 45.86
C GLU A 251 16.04 -9.31 46.38
N GLY A 252 16.49 -8.05 46.45
CA GLY A 252 17.82 -7.68 46.99
C GLY A 252 18.77 -6.96 46.04
N VAL A 253 18.39 -6.70 44.78
CA VAL A 253 19.18 -5.85 43.88
C VAL A 253 18.95 -4.38 44.23
N GLN A 254 19.89 -3.76 44.94
CA GLN A 254 19.96 -2.30 45.05
C GLN A 254 20.48 -1.75 43.72
N VAL A 255 19.72 -0.84 43.13
CA VAL A 255 20.16 -0.05 41.97
C VAL A 255 20.79 1.22 42.53
N ASP A 256 22.11 1.37 42.36
CA ASP A 256 22.84 2.60 42.68
C ASP A 256 22.36 3.79 41.84
#